data_AF-A0A534HJT0-F1
#
_entry.id   AF-A0A534HJT0-F1
#
_cell.length_a   1.000
_cell.length_b   1.000
_cell.length_c   1.000
_cell.angle_alpha   90.00
_cell.angle_beta   90.00
_cell.angle_gamma   90.00
#
_symmetry.space_group_name_H-M   'P 1'
#
loop_
_entity.id
_entity.type
_entity.pdbx_description
1 polymer ?
#
loop_
_entity_poly.entity_id
_entity_poly.type
_entity_poly.pdbx_seq_one_letter_code
_entity_poly.pdbx_strand_id
1 'polypeptide(L)'
;MSGSAEEASALAQDCARRIVDAFAHYNAEFRAITRRAPLRFDARDWRGGQQDAIERIGLYDRFVNQTIAELRLGLGARALDRDLWRQIHGAFATRITDLPDPEFTKTFFSSISRRLFGTVGVAPDIEFVATDLDPLASLQSAVATNSYLNHGSLAL
;
A
#
# COMPACT_ATOMS: atom_id res chain seq x y z
N MET A 1 7.39 -21.66 -27.89
CA MET A 1 7.61 -20.30 -27.35
C MET A 1 6.36 -19.68 -26.76
N SER A 2 5.14 -19.97 -27.25
CA SER A 2 3.90 -19.37 -26.68
C SER A 2 3.60 -19.76 -25.23
N GLY A 3 3.92 -21.00 -24.81
CA GLY A 3 3.65 -21.46 -23.44
C GLY A 3 4.41 -20.70 -22.36
N SER A 4 5.69 -20.34 -22.57
CA SER A 4 6.47 -19.64 -21.53
C SER A 4 6.05 -18.18 -21.35
N ALA A 5 5.49 -17.55 -22.38
CA ALA A 5 4.98 -16.18 -22.31
C ALA A 5 3.63 -16.14 -21.56
N GLU A 6 2.75 -17.10 -21.82
CA GLU A 6 1.47 -17.25 -21.08
C GLU A 6 1.72 -17.59 -19.61
N GLU A 7 2.66 -18.49 -19.31
CA GLU A 7 3.07 -18.81 -17.94
C GLU A 7 3.67 -17.61 -17.21
N ALA A 8 4.53 -16.81 -17.88
CA ALA A 8 5.09 -15.60 -17.30
C ALA A 8 4.00 -14.54 -17.00
N SER A 9 3.03 -14.40 -17.90
CA SER A 9 1.88 -13.51 -17.71
C SER A 9 1.00 -13.95 -16.53
N ALA A 10 0.67 -15.24 -16.43
CA ALA A 10 -0.11 -15.79 -15.33
C ALA A 10 0.61 -15.62 -13.97
N LEU A 11 1.93 -15.87 -13.94
CA LEU A 11 2.74 -15.65 -12.75
C LEU A 11 2.79 -14.18 -12.35
N ALA A 12 2.94 -13.26 -13.32
CA ALA A 12 2.93 -11.83 -13.06
C ALA A 12 1.60 -11.36 -12.45
N GLN A 13 0.49 -11.88 -12.99
CA GLN A 13 -0.86 -11.62 -12.47
C GLN A 13 -1.04 -12.12 -11.04
N ASP A 14 -0.54 -13.31 -10.74
CA ASP A 14 -0.60 -13.87 -9.38
C ASP A 14 0.23 -13.05 -8.39
N CYS A 15 1.44 -12.66 -8.76
CA CYS A 15 2.28 -11.81 -7.92
C CYS A 15 1.65 -10.44 -7.67
N ALA A 16 1.12 -9.80 -8.72
CA ALA A 16 0.42 -8.53 -8.61
C ALA A 16 -0.78 -8.63 -7.66
N ARG A 17 -1.59 -9.69 -7.78
CA ARG A 17 -2.71 -9.96 -6.85
C ARG A 17 -2.21 -10.09 -5.41
N ARG A 18 -1.17 -10.89 -5.16
CA ARG A 18 -0.61 -11.06 -3.80
C ARG A 18 -0.13 -9.75 -3.19
N ILE A 19 0.50 -8.86 -3.97
CA ILE A 19 0.95 -7.55 -3.48
C ILE A 19 -0.25 -6.66 -3.12
N VAL A 20 -1.32 -6.66 -3.94
CA VAL A 20 -2.57 -5.94 -3.62
C VAL A 20 -3.22 -6.49 -2.35
N ASP A 21 -3.32 -7.82 -2.23
CA ASP A 21 -3.88 -8.48 -1.04
C ASP A 21 -3.07 -8.15 0.22
N ALA A 22 -1.73 -8.14 0.12
CA ALA A 22 -0.84 -7.78 1.22
C ALA A 22 -1.05 -6.32 1.66
N PHE A 23 -1.21 -5.39 0.71
CA PHE A 23 -1.52 -3.99 1.03
C PHE A 23 -2.90 -3.86 1.69
N ALA A 24 -3.91 -4.57 1.19
CA ALA A 24 -5.25 -4.56 1.77
C ALA A 24 -5.21 -5.07 3.22
N HIS A 25 -4.45 -6.13 3.50
CA HIS A 25 -4.26 -6.65 4.84
C HIS A 25 -3.52 -5.66 5.76
N TYR A 26 -2.42 -5.05 5.27
CA TYR A 26 -1.72 -3.98 5.96
C TYR A 26 -2.67 -2.84 6.35
N ASN A 27 -3.47 -2.35 5.40
CA ASN A 27 -4.38 -1.23 5.61
C ASN A 27 -5.50 -1.59 6.61
N ALA A 28 -5.99 -2.83 6.58
CA ALA A 28 -6.96 -3.32 7.56
C ALA A 28 -6.39 -3.29 8.99
N GLU A 29 -5.17 -3.79 9.19
CA GLU A 29 -4.45 -3.77 10.47
C GLU A 29 -4.14 -2.34 10.94
N PHE A 30 -3.66 -1.48 10.03
CA PHE A 30 -3.40 -0.07 10.32
C PHE A 30 -4.66 0.65 10.82
N ARG A 31 -5.80 0.40 10.16
CA ARG A 31 -7.10 0.94 10.57
C ARG A 31 -7.56 0.34 11.90
N ALA A 32 -7.29 -0.93 12.16
CA ALA A 32 -7.63 -1.57 13.43
C ALA A 32 -6.90 -0.94 14.61
N ILE A 33 -5.60 -0.68 14.48
CA ILE A 33 -4.82 0.05 15.51
C ILE A 33 -5.35 1.48 15.66
N THR A 34 -5.59 2.18 14.55
CA THR A 34 -6.06 3.57 14.58
C THR A 34 -7.43 3.71 15.25
N ARG A 35 -8.33 2.73 15.10
CA ARG A 35 -9.65 2.70 15.76
C ARG A 35 -9.58 2.57 17.29
N ARG A 36 -8.43 2.23 17.88
CA ARG A 36 -8.24 2.20 19.34
C ARG A 36 -8.18 3.59 19.96
N ALA A 37 -7.85 4.62 19.17
CA ALA A 37 -7.54 5.96 19.67
C ALA A 37 -8.65 6.61 20.53
N PRO A 38 -9.95 6.57 20.17
CA PRO A 38 -11.01 7.15 21.01
C PRO A 38 -11.05 6.53 22.41
N LEU A 39 -11.00 5.20 22.50
CA LEU A 39 -11.01 4.48 23.77
C LEU A 39 -9.79 4.83 24.65
N ARG A 40 -8.59 4.91 24.05
CA ARG A 40 -7.37 5.30 24.76
C ARG A 40 -7.49 6.72 25.31
N PHE A 41 -8.04 7.64 24.51
CA PHE A 41 -8.26 9.01 24.91
C PHE A 41 -9.24 9.13 26.07
N ASP A 42 -10.41 8.49 25.96
CA ASP A 42 -11.45 8.51 27.01
C ASP A 42 -10.94 7.93 28.33
N ALA A 43 -10.11 6.88 28.26
CA ALA A 43 -9.47 6.25 29.42
C ALA A 43 -8.23 7.01 29.93
N ARG A 44 -7.78 8.09 29.27
CA ARG A 44 -6.52 8.81 29.54
C ARG A 44 -5.28 7.90 29.50
N ASP A 45 -5.33 6.85 28.69
CA ASP A 45 -4.25 5.87 28.54
C ASP A 45 -3.21 6.35 27.52
N TRP A 46 -2.39 7.31 27.94
CA TRP A 46 -1.34 7.91 27.10
C TRP A 46 -0.25 6.93 26.73
N ARG A 47 0.08 5.99 27.62
CA ARG A 47 1.08 4.96 27.34
C ARG A 47 0.58 4.00 26.28
N GLY A 48 -0.69 3.56 26.37
CA GLY A 48 -1.33 2.76 25.33
C GLY A 48 -1.38 3.48 23.98
N GLY A 49 -1.71 4.78 23.97
CA GLY A 49 -1.66 5.60 22.75
C GLY A 49 -0.26 5.67 22.12
N GLN A 50 0.78 5.84 22.94
CA GLN A 50 2.17 5.82 22.46
C GLN A 50 2.57 4.45 21.89
N GLN A 51 2.14 3.36 22.52
CA GLN A 51 2.36 1.99 22.03
C GLN A 51 1.67 1.75 20.70
N ASP A 52 0.40 2.16 20.56
CA ASP A 52 -0.36 2.06 19.31
C ASP A 52 0.34 2.85 18.18
N ALA A 53 0.92 4.02 18.47
CA ALA A 53 1.69 4.79 17.50
C ALA A 53 2.97 4.07 17.04
N ILE A 54 3.72 3.47 17.96
CA ILE A 54 4.92 2.67 17.65
C ILE A 54 4.55 1.46 16.80
N GLU A 55 3.50 0.73 17.19
CA GLU A 55 2.98 -0.43 16.46
C GLU A 55 2.63 -0.03 15.02
N ARG A 56 1.91 1.07 14.86
CA ARG A 56 1.48 1.57 13.55
C ARG A 56 2.65 1.99 12.64
N ILE A 57 3.68 2.63 13.19
CA ILE A 57 4.89 3.01 12.43
C ILE A 57 5.64 1.76 11.96
N GLY A 58 5.84 0.78 12.85
CA GLY A 58 6.54 -0.46 12.51
C GLY A 58 5.75 -1.40 11.59
N LEU A 59 4.43 -1.23 11.52
CA LEU A 59 3.53 -2.08 10.75
C LEU A 59 3.87 -2.12 9.27
N TYR A 60 4.17 -0.95 8.68
CA TYR A 60 4.45 -0.83 7.24
C TYR A 60 5.67 -1.64 6.84
N ASP A 61 6.79 -1.45 7.55
CA ASP A 61 8.03 -2.18 7.28
C ASP A 61 7.88 -3.69 7.45
N ARG A 62 7.10 -4.12 8.45
CA ARG A 62 6.80 -5.54 8.66
C ARG A 62 6.10 -6.14 7.44
N PHE A 63 5.06 -5.49 6.95
CA PHE A 63 4.29 -5.98 5.79
C PHE A 63 5.10 -5.96 4.50
N VAL A 64 5.90 -4.91 4.26
CA VAL A 64 6.81 -4.86 3.10
C VAL A 64 7.80 -6.03 3.16
N ASN A 65 8.45 -6.26 4.30
CA ASN A 65 9.43 -7.34 4.45
C ASN A 65 8.81 -8.73 4.33
N GLN A 66 7.63 -8.94 4.90
CA GLN A 66 6.89 -10.19 4.78
C GLN A 66 6.55 -10.47 3.31
N THR A 67 6.00 -9.48 2.60
CA THR A 67 5.65 -9.62 1.18
C THR A 67 6.88 -9.95 0.34
N ILE A 68 8.02 -9.29 0.60
CA ILE A 68 9.31 -9.61 -0.06
C ILE A 68 9.73 -11.06 0.20
N ALA A 69 9.61 -11.55 1.44
CA ALA A 69 9.97 -12.91 1.79
C ALA A 69 9.08 -13.94 1.07
N GLU A 70 7.77 -13.71 1.04
CA GLU A 70 6.79 -14.55 0.34
C GLU A 70 7.03 -14.57 -1.18
N LEU A 71 7.31 -13.42 -1.79
CA LEU A 71 7.66 -13.32 -3.21
C LEU A 71 8.97 -14.03 -3.53
N ARG A 72 10.01 -13.87 -2.69
CA ARG A 72 11.29 -14.58 -2.85
C ARG A 72 11.10 -16.10 -2.81
N LEU A 73 10.31 -16.58 -1.86
CA LEU A 73 10.00 -18.00 -1.73
C LEU A 73 9.23 -18.53 -2.96
N GLY A 74 8.23 -17.79 -3.42
CA GLY A 74 7.39 -18.20 -4.56
C GLY A 74 8.09 -18.11 -5.92
N LEU A 75 8.97 -17.12 -6.12
CA LEU A 75 9.65 -16.87 -7.39
C LEU A 75 11.01 -17.57 -7.50
N GLY A 76 11.65 -17.92 -6.38
CA GLY A 76 12.97 -18.55 -6.35
C GLY A 76 14.00 -17.74 -7.15
N ALA A 77 14.68 -18.40 -8.10
CA ALA A 77 15.68 -17.75 -8.96
C ALA A 77 15.12 -16.59 -9.81
N ARG A 78 13.81 -16.57 -10.07
CA ARG A 78 13.14 -15.52 -10.84
C ARG A 78 12.75 -14.31 -9.98
N ALA A 79 13.04 -14.30 -8.68
CA ALA A 79 12.69 -13.20 -7.79
C ALA A 79 13.32 -11.85 -8.21
N LEU A 80 14.48 -11.89 -8.86
CA LEU A 80 15.19 -10.70 -9.37
C LEU A 80 15.14 -10.59 -10.91
N ASP A 81 14.24 -11.32 -11.56
CA ASP A 81 14.00 -11.22 -13.00
C ASP A 81 13.29 -9.89 -13.33
N ARG A 82 14.03 -8.96 -13.93
CA ARG A 82 13.53 -7.61 -14.23
C ARG A 82 12.41 -7.62 -15.28
N ASP A 83 12.45 -8.54 -16.24
CA ASP A 83 11.41 -8.63 -17.27
C ASP A 83 10.11 -9.18 -16.69
N LEU A 84 10.21 -10.11 -15.74
CA LEU A 84 9.05 -10.51 -14.93
C LEU A 84 8.52 -9.35 -14.09
N TRP A 85 9.38 -8.58 -13.43
CA TRP A 85 8.96 -7.44 -12.61
C TRP A 85 8.30 -6.32 -13.42
N ARG A 86 8.70 -6.10 -14.68
CA ARG A 86 8.00 -5.20 -15.59
C ARG A 86 6.57 -5.67 -15.86
N GLN A 87 6.37 -6.99 -16.02
CA GLN A 87 5.03 -7.58 -16.18
C GLN A 87 4.22 -7.50 -14.89
N ILE A 88 4.83 -7.75 -13.72
CA ILE A 88 4.18 -7.60 -12.42
C ILE A 88 3.75 -6.15 -12.22
N HIS A 89 4.61 -5.18 -12.53
CA HIS A 89 4.31 -3.76 -12.43
C HIS A 89 3.10 -3.37 -13.28
N GLY A 90 3.06 -3.79 -14.55
CA GLY A 90 1.90 -3.56 -15.42
C GLY A 90 0.62 -4.21 -14.92
N ALA A 91 0.68 -5.48 -14.52
CA ALA A 91 -0.46 -6.21 -13.97
C ALA A 91 -0.98 -5.58 -12.65
N PHE A 92 -0.07 -5.07 -11.82
CA PHE A 92 -0.41 -4.36 -10.59
C PHE A 92 -1.09 -3.02 -10.89
N ALA A 93 -0.55 -2.22 -11.81
CA ALA A 93 -1.13 -0.94 -12.21
C ALA A 93 -2.59 -1.09 -12.69
N THR A 94 -2.87 -2.11 -13.52
CA THR A 94 -4.22 -2.42 -13.98
C THR A 94 -5.16 -2.80 -12.82
N ARG A 95 -4.67 -3.55 -11.83
CA ARG A 95 -5.50 -4.01 -10.71
C ARG A 95 -5.93 -2.89 -9.76
N ILE A 96 -5.13 -1.85 -9.64
CA ILE A 96 -5.38 -0.76 -8.69
C ILE A 96 -6.15 0.41 -9.31
N THR A 97 -6.45 0.37 -10.61
CA THR A 97 -7.05 1.49 -11.35
C THR A 97 -8.38 1.94 -10.75
N ASP A 98 -9.20 1.01 -10.28
CA ASP A 98 -10.53 1.30 -9.71
C ASP A 98 -10.53 1.45 -8.18
N LEU A 99 -9.36 1.46 -7.53
CA LEU A 99 -9.29 1.65 -6.08
C LEU A 99 -9.50 3.12 -5.70
N PRO A 100 -10.17 3.42 -4.57
CA PRO A 100 -10.40 4.81 -4.14
C PRO A 100 -9.13 5.62 -3.86
N ASP A 101 -8.07 4.95 -3.41
CA ASP A 101 -6.74 5.55 -3.15
C ASP A 101 -5.66 4.63 -3.74
N PRO A 102 -5.37 4.76 -5.05
CA PRO A 102 -4.35 3.95 -5.69
C PRO A 102 -2.93 4.42 -5.33
N GLU A 103 -2.77 5.67 -4.89
CA GLU A 103 -1.47 6.31 -4.70
C GLU A 103 -0.68 5.69 -3.55
N PHE A 104 -1.36 5.40 -2.44
CA PHE A 104 -0.70 4.70 -1.34
C PHE A 104 -0.35 3.25 -1.72
N THR A 105 -1.19 2.61 -2.52
CA THR A 105 -0.98 1.25 -3.03
C THR A 105 0.26 1.19 -3.95
N LYS A 106 0.44 2.20 -4.83
CA LYS A 106 1.66 2.37 -5.64
C LYS A 106 2.92 2.52 -4.79
N THR A 107 2.85 3.31 -3.71
CA THR A 107 3.99 3.50 -2.79
C THR A 107 4.41 2.19 -2.12
N PHE A 108 3.45 1.35 -1.73
CA PHE A 108 3.71 0.03 -1.17
C PHE A 108 4.43 -0.89 -2.17
N PHE A 109 3.96 -0.91 -3.42
CA PHE A 109 4.63 -1.63 -4.51
C PHE A 109 6.07 -1.16 -4.73
N SER A 110 6.30 0.15 -4.86
CA SER A 110 7.64 0.70 -5.07
C SER A 110 8.56 0.40 -3.88
N SER A 111 8.03 0.35 -2.66
CA SER A 111 8.83 -0.05 -1.48
C SER A 111 9.31 -1.50 -1.57
N ILE A 112 8.46 -2.41 -2.06
CA ILE A 112 8.80 -3.81 -2.27
C ILE A 112 9.86 -3.95 -3.37
N SER A 113 9.61 -3.37 -4.55
CA SER A 113 10.54 -3.52 -5.68
C SER A 113 11.89 -2.90 -5.37
N ARG A 114 11.94 -1.68 -4.81
CA ARG A 114 13.21 -1.03 -4.43
C ARG A 114 14.01 -1.84 -3.42
N ARG A 115 13.37 -2.35 -2.35
CA ARG A 115 14.06 -3.13 -1.32
C ARG A 115 14.49 -4.50 -1.86
N LEU A 116 13.74 -5.10 -2.77
CA LEU A 116 14.07 -6.37 -3.39
C LEU A 116 15.29 -6.25 -4.33
N PHE A 117 15.33 -5.22 -5.18
CA PHE A 117 16.39 -4.98 -6.15
C PHE A 117 17.59 -4.20 -5.60
N GLY A 118 17.49 -3.64 -4.40
CA GLY A 118 18.52 -2.75 -3.87
C GLY A 118 18.68 -1.48 -4.70
N THR A 119 17.58 -0.97 -5.26
CA THR A 119 17.58 0.14 -6.22
C THR A 119 18.23 1.40 -5.64
N VAL A 120 19.30 1.86 -6.29
CA VAL A 120 19.89 3.19 -6.10
C VAL A 120 19.49 4.07 -7.29
N GLY A 121 18.99 5.28 -7.00
CA GLY A 121 18.38 6.14 -8.03
C GLY A 121 16.93 5.73 -8.34
N VAL A 122 16.58 5.75 -9.62
CA VAL A 122 15.21 5.58 -10.13
C VAL A 122 15.15 4.42 -11.14
N ALA A 123 14.11 3.59 -11.07
CA ALA A 123 13.87 2.44 -11.94
C ALA A 123 12.42 2.41 -12.48
N PRO A 124 12.04 3.32 -13.39
CA PRO A 124 10.64 3.55 -13.78
C PRO A 124 9.92 2.36 -14.44
N ASP A 125 10.67 1.35 -14.90
CA ASP A 125 10.09 0.16 -15.49
C ASP A 125 9.57 -0.85 -14.45
N ILE A 126 9.98 -0.71 -13.19
CA ILE A 126 9.65 -1.62 -12.08
C ILE A 126 9.26 -0.91 -10.78
N GLU A 127 9.00 0.40 -10.83
CA GLU A 127 8.48 1.20 -9.72
C GLU A 127 7.61 2.34 -10.25
N PHE A 128 6.66 2.80 -9.44
CA PHE A 128 5.95 4.06 -9.69
C PHE A 128 6.82 5.22 -9.22
N VAL A 129 7.11 6.16 -10.10
CA VAL A 129 7.91 7.34 -9.78
C VAL A 129 7.01 8.50 -9.35
N ALA A 130 7.60 9.56 -8.79
CA ALA A 130 6.84 10.69 -8.25
C ALA A 130 5.89 11.34 -9.28
N THR A 131 6.22 11.31 -10.57
CA THR A 131 5.34 11.83 -11.63
C THR A 131 4.11 10.96 -11.90
N ASP A 132 4.14 9.70 -11.46
CA ASP A 132 3.00 8.78 -11.56
C ASP A 132 2.06 8.88 -10.36
N LEU A 133 2.44 9.71 -9.37
CA LEU A 133 1.69 9.91 -8.13
C LEU A 133 0.95 11.25 -8.16
N ASP A 134 -0.39 11.20 -8.19
CA ASP A 134 -1.25 12.37 -7.97
C ASP A 134 -2.24 12.08 -6.82
N PRO A 135 -1.90 12.43 -5.57
CA PRO A 135 -2.74 12.21 -4.39
C PRO A 135 -4.11 12.89 -4.46
N LEU A 136 -4.28 13.86 -5.37
CA LEU A 136 -5.50 14.64 -5.51
C LEU A 136 -6.35 14.20 -6.71
N ALA A 137 -5.79 13.41 -7.65
CA ALA A 137 -6.51 12.95 -8.84
C ALA A 137 -7.77 12.13 -8.50
N SER A 138 -7.75 11.39 -7.38
CA SER A 138 -8.85 10.51 -6.97
C SER A 138 -9.87 11.15 -6.02
N LEU A 139 -9.80 12.47 -5.77
CA LEU A 139 -10.75 13.19 -4.92
C LEU A 139 -12.13 13.36 -5.60
N GLN A 140 -12.83 12.24 -5.77
CA GLN A 140 -14.21 12.20 -6.27
C GLN A 140 -15.25 12.05 -5.15
N SER A 141 -14.82 11.62 -3.96
CA SER A 141 -15.73 11.44 -2.82
C SER A 141 -15.87 12.73 -2.01
N ALA A 142 -17.12 13.14 -1.74
CA ALA A 142 -17.39 14.22 -0.81
C ALA A 142 -16.85 13.84 0.57
N VAL A 143 -15.99 14.69 1.14
CA VAL A 143 -15.50 14.52 2.52
C VAL A 143 -16.72 14.45 3.43
N ALA A 144 -16.78 13.44 4.30
CA ALA A 144 -17.81 13.35 5.32
C ALA A 144 -17.64 14.50 6.32
N THR A 145 -18.34 15.59 6.08
CA THR A 145 -18.37 16.77 6.95
C THR A 145 -19.77 16.98 7.50
N ASN A 146 -19.83 17.50 8.72
CA ASN A 146 -21.07 18.02 9.28
C ASN A 146 -21.04 19.54 9.09
N SER A 147 -22.09 20.10 8.49
CA SER A 147 -22.27 21.54 8.35
C SER A 147 -23.09 22.06 9.54
N TYR A 148 -22.46 22.88 10.38
CA TYR A 148 -23.13 23.54 11.49
C TYR A 148 -23.41 24.99 11.10
N LEU A 149 -24.68 25.31 10.85
CA LEU A 149 -25.12 26.68 10.59
C LEU A 149 -25.25 27.42 11.93
N ASN A 150 -24.50 28.51 12.08
CA ASN A 150 -24.64 29.35 13.27
C ASN A 150 -25.98 30.12 13.20
N HIS A 151 -26.91 29.78 14.09
CA HIS A 151 -28.23 30.41 14.18
C HIS A 151 -28.38 31.36 15.39
N GLY A 152 -27.28 31.85 15.97
CA GLY A 152 -27.30 32.81 17.09
C GLY A 152 -25.93 33.14 17.69
N SER A 153 -25.92 33.74 18.88
CA SER A 153 -24.68 33.94 19.63
C SER A 153 -24.34 32.66 20.40
N LEU A 154 -23.12 32.12 20.22
CA LEU A 154 -22.61 31.05 21.09
C LEU A 154 -22.60 31.57 22.53
N ALA A 155 -23.26 30.86 23.45
CA ALA A 155 -23.12 31.14 24.87
C ALA A 155 -21.69 30.77 25.27
N LEU A 156 -20.86 31.79 25.49
CA LEU A 156 -19.52 31.68 26.06
C LEU A 156 -19.59 31.42 27.56
#